data_AF-A0A2Z3N8Z5-F1
#
_entry.id   AF-A0A2Z3N8Z5-F1
#
_cell.length_a   1.000
_cell.length_b   1.000
_cell.length_c   1.000
_cell.angle_alpha   90.00
_cell.angle_beta   90.00
_cell.angle_gamma   90.00
#
_symmetry.space_group_name_H-M   'P 1'
#
loop_
_entity.id
_entity.type
_entity.pdbx_description
1 polymer ?
#
loop_
_entity_poly.entity_id
_entity_poly.type
_entity_poly.pdbx_seq_one_letter_code
_entity_poly.pdbx_strand_id
1 'polypeptide(L)'
;MKPEERFQIIQELSVTYPISLLCEMAGVTRGGYYKWLNRRGMMTEKQKEDEMVKRMILECHQEVNGIYGYYRVKAWLQRKYGKVVNHKRVYRLMKELGIRAKIRQKKRKYKKARRISLFRTC
;
A
#
# COMPACT_ATOMS: atom_id res chain seq x y z
N MET A 1 -9.99 -5.41 -25.97
CA MET A 1 -9.99 -6.31 -24.81
C MET A 1 -8.57 -6.49 -24.33
N LYS A 2 -8.29 -6.25 -23.05
CA LYS A 2 -6.95 -6.47 -22.49
C LYS A 2 -6.66 -7.99 -22.49
N PRO A 3 -5.40 -8.42 -22.66
CA PRO A 3 -5.05 -9.85 -22.63
C PRO A 3 -5.52 -10.55 -21.35
N GLU A 4 -5.48 -9.83 -20.22
CA GLU A 4 -5.90 -10.33 -18.90
C GLU A 4 -7.39 -10.69 -18.82
N GLU A 5 -8.25 -9.89 -19.46
CA GLU A 5 -9.71 -10.13 -19.50
C GLU A 5 -10.04 -11.41 -20.28
N ARG A 6 -9.31 -11.67 -21.38
CA ARG A 6 -9.46 -12.90 -22.16
C ARG A 6 -9.11 -14.13 -21.32
N PHE A 7 -8.00 -14.09 -20.59
CA PHE A 7 -7.62 -15.21 -19.73
C PHE A 7 -8.59 -15.42 -18.56
N GLN A 8 -9.21 -14.35 -18.05
CA GLN A 8 -10.23 -14.44 -17.00
C GLN A 8 -11.50 -15.14 -17.50
N ILE A 9 -11.97 -14.82 -18.70
CA ILE A 9 -13.13 -15.49 -19.32
C ILE A 9 -12.83 -16.97 -19.59
N ILE A 10 -11.63 -17.28 -20.08
CA ILE A 10 -11.19 -18.67 -20.27
C ILE A 10 -11.19 -19.44 -18.95
N GLN A 11 -10.75 -18.80 -17.85
CA GLN A 11 -10.78 -19.42 -16.52
C GLN A 11 -12.21 -19.73 -16.07
N GLU A 12 -13.15 -18.80 -16.23
CA GLU A 12 -14.56 -19.00 -15.86
C GLU A 12 -15.22 -20.12 -16.67
N LEU A 13 -14.96 -20.18 -17.97
CA LEU A 13 -15.53 -21.19 -18.87
C LEU A 13 -14.80 -22.54 -18.82
N SER A 14 -13.60 -22.61 -18.23
CA SER A 14 -12.79 -23.84 -18.12
C SER A 14 -13.47 -24.94 -17.30
N VAL A 15 -14.47 -24.59 -16.49
CA VAL A 15 -15.28 -25.54 -15.71
C VAL A 15 -16.16 -26.39 -16.63
N THR A 16 -16.61 -25.81 -17.75
CA THR A 16 -17.60 -26.43 -18.65
C THR A 16 -16.98 -26.91 -19.96
N TYR A 17 -15.92 -26.25 -20.44
CA TYR A 17 -15.34 -26.50 -21.76
C TYR A 17 -13.84 -26.75 -21.71
N PRO A 18 -13.29 -27.54 -22.65
CA PRO A 18 -11.86 -27.78 -22.72
C PRO A 18 -11.08 -26.50 -23.04
N ILE A 19 -9.98 -26.28 -22.31
CA ILE A 19 -9.12 -25.09 -22.41
C ILE A 19 -8.58 -24.87 -23.82
N SER A 20 -8.32 -25.96 -24.57
CA SER A 20 -7.86 -25.90 -25.97
C SER A 20 -8.83 -25.13 -26.86
N LEU A 21 -10.12 -25.46 -26.78
CA LEU A 21 -11.20 -24.83 -27.55
C LEU A 21 -11.36 -23.36 -27.16
N LEU A 22 -11.35 -23.08 -25.86
CA LEU A 22 -11.49 -21.71 -25.33
C LEU A 22 -10.31 -20.81 -25.76
N CYS A 23 -9.10 -21.35 -25.78
CA CYS A 23 -7.90 -20.63 -26.24
C CYS A 23 -7.96 -20.31 -27.75
N GLU A 24 -8.44 -21.25 -28.56
CA GLU A 24 -8.66 -21.05 -30.00
C GLU A 24 -9.72 -19.97 -30.25
N MET A 25 -10.86 -20.04 -29.58
CA MET A 25 -11.95 -19.05 -29.72
C MET A 25 -11.53 -17.65 -29.27
N ALA A 26 -10.73 -17.54 -28.21
CA ALA A 26 -10.25 -16.26 -27.69
C ALA A 26 -9.01 -15.72 -28.42
N GLY A 27 -8.45 -16.47 -29.37
CA GLY A 27 -7.24 -16.10 -30.11
C GLY A 27 -6.00 -15.94 -29.22
N VAL A 28 -5.84 -16.80 -28.21
CA VAL A 28 -4.69 -16.80 -27.29
C VAL A 28 -3.96 -18.13 -27.30
N THR A 29 -2.66 -18.11 -27.03
CA THR A 29 -1.88 -19.35 -26.93
C THR A 29 -2.10 -20.02 -25.57
N ARG A 30 -2.19 -21.36 -25.56
CA ARG A 30 -2.27 -22.18 -24.34
C ARG A 30 -1.14 -21.86 -23.35
N GLY A 31 0.09 -21.67 -23.86
CA GLY A 31 1.24 -21.28 -23.03
C GLY A 31 1.10 -19.89 -22.39
N GLY A 32 0.44 -18.94 -23.07
CA GLY A 32 0.11 -17.63 -22.51
C GLY A 32 -0.88 -17.74 -21.35
N TYR A 33 -1.92 -18.56 -21.51
CA TYR A 33 -2.90 -18.85 -20.47
C TYR A 33 -2.25 -19.47 -19.22
N TYR A 34 -1.48 -20.54 -19.36
CA TYR A 34 -0.82 -21.16 -18.21
C TYR A 34 0.24 -20.26 -17.55
N LYS A 35 0.95 -19.42 -18.32
CA LYS A 35 1.84 -18.39 -17.75
C LYS A 35 1.08 -17.35 -16.95
N TRP A 36 -0.12 -16.96 -17.39
CA TRP A 36 -0.97 -16.06 -16.63
C TRP A 36 -1.54 -16.74 -15.39
N LEU A 37 -1.97 -18.01 -15.50
CA LEU A 37 -2.48 -18.80 -14.39
C LEU A 37 -1.44 -18.97 -13.28
N ASN A 38 -0.20 -19.32 -13.64
CA ASN A 38 0.90 -19.44 -12.69
C ASN A 38 1.25 -18.11 -12.01
N ARG A 39 1.17 -16.98 -12.74
CA ARG A 39 1.37 -15.65 -12.15
C ARG A 39 0.23 -15.24 -11.21
N ARG A 40 -1.00 -15.67 -11.48
CA ARG A 40 -2.19 -15.37 -10.67
C ARG A 40 -2.25 -16.22 -9.40
N GLY A 41 -1.87 -17.50 -9.49
CA GLY A 41 -1.94 -18.45 -8.37
C GLY A 41 -0.75 -18.40 -7.42
N MET A 42 0.41 -17.91 -7.85
CA MET A 42 1.63 -17.94 -7.03
C MET A 42 1.99 -16.54 -6.55
N MET A 43 1.82 -16.30 -5.24
CA MET A 43 2.46 -15.15 -4.60
C MET A 43 3.98 -15.32 -4.72
N THR A 44 4.61 -14.40 -5.42
CA THR A 44 6.07 -14.36 -5.55
C THR A 44 6.66 -14.24 -4.14
N GLU A 45 7.85 -14.80 -3.90
CA GLU A 45 8.53 -14.70 -2.59
C GLU A 45 8.62 -13.24 -2.10
N LYS A 46 8.85 -12.30 -3.03
CA LYS A 46 8.82 -10.86 -2.77
C LYS A 46 7.47 -10.35 -2.26
N GLN A 47 6.36 -10.86 -2.79
CA GLN A 47 5.01 -10.48 -2.34
C GLN A 47 4.74 -11.01 -0.93
N LYS A 48 5.18 -12.23 -0.62
CA LYS A 48 5.09 -12.79 0.75
C LYS A 48 5.90 -11.95 1.74
N GLU A 49 7.12 -11.56 1.37
CA GLU A 49 7.90 -10.65 2.21
C GLU A 49 7.22 -9.29 2.38
N ASP A 50 6.66 -8.73 1.30
CA ASP A 50 5.95 -7.45 1.35
C ASP A 50 4.72 -7.54 2.28
N GLU A 51 3.97 -8.65 2.26
CA GLU A 51 2.88 -8.89 3.21
C GLU A 51 3.36 -9.04 4.65
N MET A 52 4.50 -9.69 4.88
CA MET A 52 5.11 -9.78 6.20
C MET A 52 5.49 -8.39 6.73
N VAL A 53 6.13 -7.57 5.89
CA VAL A 53 6.50 -6.20 6.25
C VAL A 53 5.25 -5.34 6.46
N LYS A 54 4.20 -5.50 5.65
CA LYS A 54 2.91 -4.81 5.85
C LYS A 54 2.31 -5.12 7.21
N ARG A 55 2.33 -6.39 7.64
CA ARG A 55 1.87 -6.79 8.98
C ARG A 55 2.67 -6.11 10.10
N MET A 56 4.00 -6.08 9.99
CA MET A 56 4.85 -5.38 10.97
C MET A 56 4.59 -3.86 10.99
N ILE A 57 4.32 -3.24 9.83
CA ILE A 57 3.96 -1.82 9.74
C ILE A 57 2.61 -1.54 10.44
N LEU A 58 1.62 -2.43 10.29
CA LEU A 58 0.33 -2.31 10.96
C LEU A 58 0.48 -2.41 12.48
N GLU A 59 1.29 -3.36 12.97
CA GLU A 59 1.61 -3.50 14.39
C GLU A 59 2.26 -2.22 14.94
N CYS A 60 3.27 -1.68 14.22
CA CYS A 60 3.90 -0.41 14.57
C CYS A 60 2.87 0.71 14.70
N HIS A 61 1.96 0.80 13.72
CA HIS A 61 0.95 1.85 13.66
C HIS A 61 -0.01 1.78 14.86
N GLN A 62 -0.43 0.58 15.25
CA GLN A 62 -1.28 0.36 16.42
C GLN A 62 -0.56 0.73 17.73
N GLU A 63 0.68 0.27 17.90
CA GLU A 63 1.48 0.52 19.12
C GLU A 63 1.73 2.03 19.34
N VAL A 64 2.01 2.77 18.27
CA VAL A 64 2.35 4.20 18.34
C VAL A 64 1.16 5.13 18.03
N ASN A 65 -0.06 4.60 17.94
CA ASN A 65 -1.28 5.35 17.59
C ASN A 65 -1.13 6.23 16.33
N GLY A 66 -0.43 5.72 15.33
CA GLY A 66 -0.22 6.40 14.04
C GLY A 66 0.67 7.64 14.08
N ILE A 67 1.43 7.88 15.15
CA ILE A 67 2.34 9.04 15.24
C ILE A 67 3.50 8.91 14.25
N TYR A 68 3.91 7.69 13.92
CA TYR A 68 5.14 7.44 13.14
C TYR A 68 4.89 7.53 11.64
N GLY A 69 5.75 8.29 10.95
CA GLY A 69 5.88 8.26 9.50
C GLY A 69 6.90 7.23 9.02
N TYR A 70 6.98 7.02 7.71
CA TYR A 70 7.75 5.91 7.12
C TYR A 70 9.24 5.85 7.53
N TYR A 71 9.91 6.99 7.73
CA TYR A 71 11.29 7.00 8.25
C TYR A 71 11.39 6.45 9.68
N ARG A 72 10.42 6.81 10.54
CA ARG A 72 10.37 6.32 11.93
C ARG A 72 9.92 4.86 11.98
N VAL A 73 8.99 4.46 11.12
CA VAL A 73 8.57 3.07 10.96
C VAL A 73 9.75 2.21 10.50
N LYS A 74 10.57 2.66 9.55
CA LYS A 74 11.83 1.96 9.18
C LYS A 74 12.72 1.73 10.40
N ALA A 75 12.97 2.78 11.18
CA ALA A 75 13.82 2.67 12.37
C ALA A 75 13.22 1.74 13.44
N TRP A 76 11.89 1.74 13.58
CA TRP A 76 11.18 0.84 14.49
C TRP A 76 11.26 -0.63 14.01
N LEU A 77 11.08 -0.90 12.72
CA LEU A 77 11.24 -2.23 12.13
C LEU A 77 12.64 -2.80 12.36
N GLN A 78 13.67 -1.96 12.19
CA GLN A 78 15.04 -2.35 12.44
C GLN A 78 15.29 -2.63 13.93
N ARG A 79 14.75 -1.82 14.84
CA ARG A 79 14.95 -2.00 16.29
C ARG A 79 14.19 -3.20 16.86
N LYS A 80 12.95 -3.43 16.43
CA LYS A 80 12.09 -4.47 17.00
C LYS A 80 12.32 -5.85 16.38
N TYR A 81 12.58 -5.91 15.07
CA TYR A 81 12.73 -7.19 14.35
C TYR A 81 14.10 -7.38 13.68
N GLY A 82 15.03 -6.43 13.82
CA GLY A 82 16.30 -6.49 13.10
C GLY A 82 16.18 -6.38 11.57
N LYS A 83 14.98 -6.07 11.04
CA LYS A 83 14.70 -6.11 9.60
C LYS A 83 15.16 -4.81 8.92
N VAL A 84 16.22 -4.90 8.10
CA VAL A 84 16.72 -3.75 7.33
C VAL A 84 15.91 -3.62 6.02
N VAL A 85 14.96 -2.69 6.01
CA VAL A 85 14.12 -2.41 4.83
C VAL A 85 14.44 -1.01 4.28
N ASN A 86 14.51 -0.90 2.95
CA ASN A 86 14.69 0.40 2.30
C ASN A 86 13.50 1.33 2.58
N HIS A 87 13.76 2.59 2.91
CA HIS A 87 12.74 3.61 3.21
C HIS A 87 11.73 3.79 2.06
N LYS A 88 12.16 3.67 0.80
CA LYS A 88 11.27 3.71 -0.38
C LYS A 88 10.28 2.54 -0.40
N ARG A 89 10.72 1.34 0.00
CA ARG A 89 9.87 0.15 0.11
C ARG A 89 8.85 0.34 1.23
N VAL A 90 9.26 0.81 2.40
CA VAL A 90 8.36 1.12 3.53
C VAL A 90 7.32 2.16 3.11
N TYR A 91 7.74 3.24 2.44
CA TYR A 91 6.83 4.28 1.94
C TYR A 91 5.78 3.71 0.97
N ARG A 92 6.21 2.90 0.00
CA ARG A 92 5.31 2.23 -0.95
C ARG A 92 4.28 1.36 -0.22
N LEU A 93 4.73 0.51 0.70
CA LEU A 93 3.86 -0.40 1.46
C LEU A 93 2.88 0.37 2.38
N MET A 94 3.33 1.44 3.03
CA MET A 94 2.43 2.31 3.81
C MET A 94 1.38 2.99 2.93
N LYS A 95 1.76 3.41 1.72
CA LYS A 95 0.83 4.01 0.75
C LYS A 95 -0.22 3.01 0.27
N GLU A 96 0.19 1.76 -0.02
CA GLU A 96 -0.72 0.67 -0.38
C GLU A 96 -1.71 0.34 0.75
N LEU A 97 -1.28 0.43 2.00
CA LEU A 97 -2.13 0.24 3.18
C LEU A 97 -2.99 1.47 3.53
N GLY A 98 -2.82 2.60 2.84
CA GLY A 98 -3.50 3.86 3.17
C GLY A 98 -3.05 4.50 4.48
N ILE A 99 -1.94 4.04 5.08
CA ILE A 99 -1.46 4.49 6.38
C ILE A 99 -0.69 5.80 6.23
N ARG A 100 -1.02 6.79 7.06
CA ARG A 100 -0.33 8.08 7.12
C ARG A 100 -0.02 8.45 8.57
N ALA A 101 1.09 9.17 8.74
CA ALA A 101 1.44 9.71 10.05
C ALA A 101 0.40 10.76 10.48
N LYS A 102 -0.02 10.70 11.74
CA LYS A 102 -0.86 11.70 12.37
C LYS A 102 -0.05 12.97 12.61
N ILE A 103 -0.25 13.97 11.76
CA ILE A 103 0.43 15.26 11.88
C ILE A 103 -0.35 16.14 12.86
N ARG A 104 0.34 16.66 13.89
CA ARG A 104 -0.26 17.63 14.82
C ARG A 104 -0.59 18.91 14.06
N GLN A 105 -1.85 19.33 14.09
CA GLN A 105 -2.25 20.63 13.56
C GLN A 105 -1.55 21.76 14.34
N LYS A 106 -0.95 22.70 13.61
CA LYS A 106 -0.31 23.88 14.21
C LYS A 106 -1.39 24.78 14.80
N LYS A 107 -1.33 25.04 16.11
CA LYS A 107 -2.24 26.01 16.75
C LYS A 107 -1.98 27.41 16.20
N ARG A 108 -3.05 28.16 15.93
CA ARG A 108 -2.96 29.57 15.52
C ARG A 108 -2.29 30.37 16.65
N LYS A 109 -1.33 31.24 16.30
CA LYS A 109 -0.69 32.12 17.28
C LYS A 109 -1.75 33.09 17.82
N TYR A 110 -1.85 33.21 19.14
CA TYR A 110 -2.70 34.20 19.78
C TYR A 110 -2.22 35.61 19.38
N LYS A 111 -3.07 36.37 18.70
CA LYS A 111 -2.80 37.79 18.42
C LYS A 111 -3.21 38.58 19.67
N LYS A 112 -2.22 39.09 20.42
CA LYS A 112 -2.47 40.03 21.52
C LYS A 112 -3.14 41.27 20.93
N ALA A 113 -4.33 41.61 21.43
CA ALA A 113 -5.00 42.84 21.04
C ALA A 113 -4.06 44.03 21.38
N ARG A 114 -3.88 44.95 20.43
CA ARG A 114 -3.20 46.21 20.70
C ARG A 114 -4.02 46.96 21.76
N ARG A 115 -3.39 47.34 22.88
CA ARG A 115 -3.98 48.33 23.79
C ARG A 115 -4.22 49.58 22.94
N ILE A 116 -5.47 49.97 22.74
CA ILE A 116 -5.78 51.32 22.30
C ILE A 116 -5.47 52.19 23.51
N SER A 117 -4.34 52.88 23.48
CA SER A 117 -4.04 53.93 24.46
C SER A 117 -5.02 55.08 24.20
N LEU A 118 -6.19 55.03 24.83
CA LEU A 118 -7.03 56.20 25.02
C LEU A 118 -6.37 57.08 26.09
N PHE A 119 -5.30 57.76 25.71
CA PHE A 119 -4.83 58.96 26.39
C PHE A 119 -4.83 60.08 25.36
N ARG A 120 -5.91 60.85 25.36
CA ARG A 120 -5.89 62.24 24.92
C ARG A 120 -6.35 63.07 26.11
N THR A 121 -5.33 63.60 26.77
CA THR A 121 -5.31 64.76 27.67
C THR A 121 -6.45 65.76 27.42
N CYS A 122 -7.14 66.13 28.50
CA CYS A 122 -7.46 67.53 28.79
C CYS A 122 -6.71 67.88 30.07
#